data_AF-A0A8T9S8N6-F1
#
_entry.id   AF-A0A8T9S8N6-F1
#
_cell.length_a   1.000
_cell.length_b   1.000
_cell.length_c   1.000
_cell.angle_alpha   90.00
_cell.angle_beta   90.00
_cell.angle_gamma   90.00
#
_symmetry.space_group_name_H-M   'P 1'
#
loop_
_entity.id
_entity.type
_entity.pdbx_description
1 polymer ?
#
loop_
_entity_poly.entity_id
_entity_poly.type
_entity_poly.pdbx_seq_one_letter_code
_entity_poly.pdbx_strand_id
1 'polypeptide(L)'
;MHATPHESGFHTYAPLRYFDAYKKYLYYGRNPEIPRQSALHIYNIVGMSHGYLADVAYFADSLHQSEFLLSAVLYVNQDGIINDGAYEYEIIGQPFLAQLGRQIQQYEAQRPRHHRPNLNEFFAPEPNR
;
A
#
# COMPACT_ATOMS: atom_id res chain seq x y z
N MET A 1 2.98 1.42 -10.07
CA MET A 1 4.40 1.36 -9.64
C MET A 1 4.47 0.61 -8.31
N HIS A 2 5.18 -0.52 -8.26
CA HIS A 2 5.38 -1.28 -7.01
C HIS A 2 6.67 -0.89 -6.27
N ALA A 3 7.67 -0.41 -7.01
CA ALA A 3 8.97 0.01 -6.51
C ALA A 3 8.85 1.03 -5.37
N THR A 4 9.76 0.92 -4.41
CA THR A 4 9.87 1.88 -3.32
C THR A 4 10.52 3.19 -3.80
N PRO A 5 10.46 4.28 -3.03
CA PRO A 5 11.21 5.50 -3.35
C PRO A 5 12.72 5.24 -3.52
N HIS A 6 13.33 4.39 -2.69
CA HIS A 6 14.76 4.05 -2.81
C HIS A 6 15.08 3.17 -4.02
N GLU A 7 14.15 2.32 -4.46
CA GLU A 7 14.28 1.49 -5.67
C GLU A 7 14.02 2.27 -6.97
N SER A 8 13.49 3.50 -6.87
CA SER A 8 13.10 4.29 -8.03
C SER A 8 14.27 4.75 -8.92
N GLY A 9 15.50 4.72 -8.39
CA GLY A 9 16.70 5.23 -9.06
C GLY A 9 16.83 6.76 -9.05
N PHE A 10 15.85 7.50 -8.51
CA PHE A 10 15.91 8.96 -8.43
C PHE A 10 16.61 9.42 -7.16
N HIS A 11 17.73 10.14 -7.30
CA HIS A 11 18.49 10.68 -6.16
C HIS A 11 17.66 11.55 -5.21
N THR A 12 16.64 12.25 -5.72
CA THR A 12 15.71 13.07 -4.92
C THR A 12 14.98 12.26 -3.85
N TYR A 13 14.79 10.96 -4.06
CA TYR A 13 14.09 10.05 -3.14
C TYR A 13 15.01 9.18 -2.29
N ALA A 14 16.33 9.36 -2.39
CA ALA A 14 17.31 8.66 -1.56
C ALA A 14 17.31 9.02 -0.05
N PRO A 15 16.92 10.23 0.39
CA PRO A 15 16.91 10.56 1.82
C PRO A 15 15.85 9.77 2.62
N LEU A 16 16.18 9.43 3.88
CA LEU A 16 15.34 8.64 4.81
C LEU A 16 13.90 9.15 5.01
N ARG A 17 13.64 10.45 4.77
CA ARG A 17 12.29 11.02 4.81
C ARG A 17 11.33 10.39 3.79
N TYR A 18 11.87 9.77 2.73
CA TYR A 18 11.13 9.01 1.72
C TYR A 18 11.29 7.50 1.94
N PHE A 19 10.93 7.04 3.15
CA PHE A 19 10.94 5.63 3.49
C PHE A 19 10.07 4.78 2.54
N ASP A 20 10.31 3.48 2.50
CA ASP A 20 9.77 2.60 1.46
C ASP A 20 8.25 2.55 1.38
N ALA A 21 7.58 2.64 2.53
CA ALA A 21 6.13 2.68 2.62
C ALA A 21 5.51 4.09 2.47
N TYR A 22 6.28 5.14 2.10
CA TYR A 22 5.82 6.54 2.15
C TYR A 22 4.52 6.84 1.38
N LYS A 23 4.22 6.06 0.32
CA LYS A 23 2.97 6.13 -0.47
C LYS A 23 2.23 4.80 -0.51
N LYS A 24 2.32 4.00 0.55
CA LYS A 24 1.67 2.68 0.68
C LYS A 24 0.75 2.67 1.92
N TYR A 25 -0.55 2.91 1.76
CA TYR A 25 -1.47 3.03 2.90
C TYR A 25 -2.15 1.70 3.20
N LEU A 26 -2.74 1.05 2.21
CA LEU A 26 -3.23 -0.32 2.36
C LEU A 26 -2.03 -1.24 2.63
N TYR A 27 -2.20 -2.14 3.61
CA TYR A 27 -1.20 -3.10 4.11
C TYR A 27 -0.07 -2.48 4.95
N TYR A 28 0.61 -1.44 4.47
CA TYR A 28 1.77 -0.85 5.15
C TYR A 28 1.44 0.34 6.07
N GLY A 29 0.28 0.99 5.90
CA GLY A 29 -0.14 2.12 6.74
C GLY A 29 0.82 3.30 6.74
N ARG A 30 1.61 3.49 5.68
CA ARG A 30 2.65 4.52 5.65
C ARG A 30 3.65 4.42 6.83
N ASN A 31 3.87 3.23 7.37
CA ASN A 31 4.76 3.03 8.51
C ASN A 31 6.22 2.79 8.03
N PRO A 32 7.19 3.63 8.46
CA PRO A 32 8.60 3.49 8.06
C PRO A 32 9.32 2.25 8.61
N GLU A 33 8.79 1.63 9.67
CA GLU A 33 9.41 0.49 10.34
C GLU A 33 9.05 -0.85 9.69
N ILE A 34 8.03 -0.87 8.81
CA ILE A 34 7.54 -2.10 8.22
C ILE A 34 8.30 -2.39 6.93
N PRO A 35 9.11 -3.46 6.89
CA PRO A 35 9.90 -3.76 5.71
C PRO A 35 9.00 -4.22 4.57
N ARG A 36 9.40 -3.84 3.35
CA ARG A 36 8.80 -4.36 2.12
C ARG A 36 8.90 -5.88 2.07
N GLN A 37 7.85 -6.52 1.58
CA GLN A 37 7.81 -7.95 1.31
C GLN A 37 8.19 -8.21 -0.16
N SER A 38 9.22 -9.02 -0.42
CA SER A 38 9.67 -9.34 -1.78
C SER A 38 8.62 -10.11 -2.59
N ALA A 39 7.85 -10.99 -1.94
CA ALA A 39 6.82 -11.81 -2.59
C ALA A 39 5.50 -11.05 -2.85
N LEU A 40 5.35 -9.83 -2.33
CA LEU A 40 4.12 -9.03 -2.44
C LEU A 40 4.38 -7.72 -3.16
N HIS A 41 3.85 -7.60 -4.37
CA HIS A 41 3.89 -6.36 -5.14
C HIS A 41 2.55 -5.63 -5.00
N ILE A 42 2.60 -4.40 -4.49
CA ILE A 42 1.42 -3.53 -4.33
C ILE A 42 1.57 -2.34 -5.27
N TYR A 43 0.64 -2.20 -6.19
CA TYR A 43 0.59 -1.12 -7.18
C TYR A 43 -0.57 -0.22 -6.81
N ASN A 44 -0.29 1.01 -6.40
CA ASN A 44 -1.33 1.85 -5.82
C ASN A 44 -1.20 3.33 -6.13
N ILE A 45 -2.29 4.04 -5.91
CA ILE A 45 -2.39 5.50 -5.90
C ILE A 45 -3.10 5.91 -4.61
N VAL A 46 -2.53 6.90 -3.92
CA VAL A 46 -3.03 7.37 -2.62
C VAL A 46 -3.49 8.82 -2.67
N GLY A 47 -4.45 9.15 -1.82
CA GLY A 47 -4.89 10.51 -1.52
C GLY A 47 -4.86 10.77 -0.02
N MET A 48 -4.43 11.96 0.39
CA MET A 48 -4.48 12.43 1.77
C MET A 48 -4.78 13.92 1.76
N SER A 49 -5.97 14.31 2.21
CA SER A 49 -6.40 15.71 2.18
C SER A 49 -7.64 15.95 3.03
N HIS A 50 -7.66 17.03 3.82
CA HIS A 50 -8.85 17.50 4.55
C HIS A 50 -9.62 16.41 5.33
N GLY A 51 -8.93 15.57 6.10
CA GLY A 51 -9.50 14.45 6.85
C GLY A 51 -9.64 13.14 6.04
N TYR A 52 -9.49 13.17 4.72
CA TYR A 52 -9.59 11.98 3.89
C TYR A 52 -8.26 11.25 3.73
N LEU A 53 -8.32 9.92 3.83
CA LEU A 53 -7.31 8.98 3.34
C LEU A 53 -7.95 8.09 2.27
N ALA A 54 -7.36 8.06 1.09
CA ALA A 54 -7.77 7.19 0.00
C ALA A 54 -6.59 6.35 -0.46
N ASP A 55 -6.85 5.09 -0.80
CA ASP A 55 -5.89 4.22 -1.46
C ASP A 55 -6.63 3.22 -2.34
N VAL A 56 -6.20 3.12 -3.60
CA VAL A 56 -6.62 2.06 -4.51
C VAL A 56 -5.39 1.28 -4.92
N ALA A 57 -5.39 -0.01 -4.63
CA ALA A 57 -4.24 -0.86 -4.74
C ALA A 57 -4.58 -2.17 -5.43
N TYR A 58 -3.77 -2.55 -6.40
CA TYR A 58 -3.71 -3.90 -6.93
C TYR A 58 -2.57 -4.66 -6.22
N PHE A 59 -2.91 -5.82 -5.69
CA PHE A 59 -2.03 -6.72 -4.96
C PHE A 59 -1.70 -7.93 -5.84
N ALA A 60 -0.42 -8.21 -6.01
CA ALA A 60 0.09 -9.44 -6.60
C ALA A 60 0.95 -10.16 -5.56
N ASP A 61 0.57 -11.37 -5.17
CA ASP A 61 1.23 -12.17 -4.14
C ASP A 61 1.71 -13.49 -4.76
N SER A 62 3.02 -13.57 -4.99
CA SER A 62 3.65 -14.74 -5.60
C SER A 62 3.74 -15.93 -4.65
N LEU A 63 3.78 -15.70 -3.34
CA LEU A 63 3.86 -16.75 -2.33
C LEU A 63 2.58 -17.58 -2.28
N HIS A 64 1.41 -16.91 -2.31
CA HIS A 64 0.11 -17.56 -2.24
C HIS A 64 -0.56 -17.76 -3.61
N GLN A 65 0.09 -17.30 -4.69
CA GLN A 65 -0.48 -17.31 -6.05
C GLN A 65 -1.86 -16.65 -6.08
N SER A 66 -1.92 -15.43 -5.55
CA SER A 66 -3.15 -14.65 -5.44
C SER A 66 -2.98 -13.23 -5.98
N GLU A 67 -4.03 -12.71 -6.59
CA GLU A 67 -4.13 -11.31 -7.00
C GLU A 67 -5.51 -10.76 -6.64
N PHE A 68 -5.58 -9.47 -6.34
CA PHE A 68 -6.84 -8.77 -6.10
C PHE A 68 -6.67 -7.25 -6.17
N LEU A 69 -7.79 -6.53 -6.35
CA LEU A 69 -7.86 -5.08 -6.23
C LEU A 69 -8.64 -4.72 -4.97
N LEU A 70 -8.11 -3.77 -4.21
CA LEU A 70 -8.74 -3.23 -3.01
C LEU A 70 -8.73 -1.71 -3.09
N SER A 71 -9.88 -1.09 -2.82
CA SER A 71 -10.04 0.36 -2.73
C SER A 71 -10.68 0.70 -1.39
N ALA A 72 -10.14 1.72 -0.72
CA ALA A 72 -10.69 2.22 0.52
C ALA A 72 -10.59 3.74 0.57
N VAL A 73 -11.64 4.37 1.08
CA VAL A 73 -11.68 5.79 1.43
C VAL A 73 -12.14 5.90 2.87
N LEU A 74 -11.35 6.57 3.69
CA LEU A 74 -11.62 6.80 5.10
C LEU A 74 -11.65 8.31 5.37
N TYR A 75 -12.57 8.73 6.21
CA TYR A 75 -12.63 10.09 6.74
C TYR A 75 -12.33 10.08 8.24
N VAL A 76 -11.26 10.75 8.63
CA VAL A 76 -10.80 10.92 10.02
C VAL A 76 -10.75 12.42 10.32
N ASN A 77 -11.86 12.90 10.87
CA ASN A 77 -12.00 14.28 11.32
C ASN A 77 -12.95 14.31 12.51
N GLN A 78 -12.43 14.04 13.70
CA GLN A 78 -13.26 13.85 14.89
C GLN A 78 -13.92 15.14 15.36
N ASP A 79 -13.24 16.29 15.25
CA ASP A 79 -13.78 17.59 15.66
C ASP A 79 -14.66 18.25 14.58
N GLY A 80 -14.58 17.75 13.33
CA GLY A 80 -15.38 18.19 12.20
C GLY A 80 -14.90 19.52 11.60
N ILE A 81 -13.76 20.05 12.04
CA ILE A 81 -13.20 21.29 11.52
C ILE A 81 -12.38 20.95 10.28
N ILE A 82 -12.61 21.69 9.19
CA ILE A 82 -11.89 21.49 7.94
C ILE A 82 -10.86 22.63 7.83
N ASN A 83 -9.66 22.29 7.36
CA ASN A 83 -8.52 23.21 7.14
C ASN A 83 -7.78 23.73 8.38
N ASP A 84 -7.94 23.10 9.53
CA ASP A 84 -7.10 23.37 10.71
C ASP A 84 -5.83 22.50 10.78
N GLY A 85 -5.78 21.42 10.00
CA GLY A 85 -4.66 20.48 9.96
C GLY A 85 -4.70 19.44 11.08
N ALA A 86 -5.76 19.40 11.89
CA ALA A 86 -5.94 18.46 12.98
C ALA A 86 -6.80 17.28 12.49
N TYR A 87 -6.13 16.22 11.99
CA TYR A 87 -6.81 15.01 11.52
C TYR A 87 -6.15 13.76 12.11
N GLU A 88 -6.94 12.74 12.41
CA GLU A 88 -6.45 11.49 13.04
C GLU A 88 -5.79 10.54 12.02
N TYR A 89 -5.04 11.08 11.06
CA TYR A 89 -4.38 10.30 10.00
C TYR A 89 -3.43 9.25 10.56
N GLU A 90 -2.56 9.61 11.49
CA GLU A 90 -1.48 8.74 11.97
C GLU A 90 -1.95 7.80 13.08
N ILE A 91 -2.85 8.26 13.95
CA ILE A 91 -3.29 7.50 15.12
C ILE A 91 -4.48 6.57 14.83
N ILE A 92 -5.33 6.88 13.84
CA ILE A 92 -6.51 6.07 13.48
C ILE A 92 -6.42 5.59 12.03
N GLY A 93 -6.26 6.52 11.09
CA GLY A 93 -6.50 6.21 9.69
C GLY A 93 -5.46 5.28 9.04
N GLN A 94 -4.19 5.58 9.23
CA GLN A 94 -3.06 4.79 8.74
C GLN A 94 -3.04 3.37 9.37
N PRO A 95 -3.17 3.20 10.70
CA PRO A 95 -3.32 1.87 11.32
C PRO A 95 -4.51 1.08 10.78
N PHE A 96 -5.67 1.72 10.61
CA PHE A 96 -6.86 1.07 10.07
C PHE A 96 -6.63 0.54 8.65
N LEU A 97 -6.09 1.36 7.75
CA LEU A 97 -5.79 0.94 6.36
C LEU A 97 -4.73 -0.15 6.30
N ALA A 98 -3.72 -0.12 7.19
CA ALA A 98 -2.74 -1.19 7.31
C ALA A 98 -3.41 -2.52 7.67
N GLN A 99 -4.26 -2.50 8.70
CA GLN A 99 -4.95 -3.70 9.17
C GLN A 99 -5.94 -4.20 8.12
N LEU A 100 -6.72 -3.33 7.50
CA LEU A 100 -7.64 -3.68 6.42
C LEU A 100 -6.90 -4.41 5.28
N GLY A 101 -5.81 -3.82 4.78
CA GLY A 101 -5.03 -4.43 3.71
C GLY A 101 -4.45 -5.80 4.08
N ARG A 102 -3.96 -5.98 5.32
CA ARG A 102 -3.46 -7.28 5.79
C ARG A 102 -4.57 -8.32 5.93
N GLN A 103 -5.72 -7.93 6.47
CA GLN A 103 -6.85 -8.85 6.65
C GLN A 103 -7.38 -9.33 5.30
N ILE A 104 -7.54 -8.44 4.32
CA ILE A 104 -7.97 -8.83 2.97
C ILE A 104 -6.89 -9.67 2.27
N GLN A 105 -5.60 -9.32 2.39
CA GLN A 105 -4.53 -10.14 1.82
C GLN A 105 -4.51 -11.56 2.42
N GLN A 106 -4.67 -11.70 3.74
CA GLN A 106 -4.73 -13.00 4.41
C GLN A 106 -5.95 -13.83 3.98
N TYR A 107 -7.10 -13.19 3.78
CA TYR A 107 -8.30 -13.83 3.26
C TYR A 107 -8.08 -14.30 1.81
N GLU A 108 -7.58 -13.42 0.94
CA GLU A 108 -7.33 -13.75 -0.47
C GLU A 108 -6.22 -14.80 -0.65
N ALA A 109 -5.25 -14.88 0.27
CA ALA A 109 -4.25 -15.94 0.27
C ALA A 109 -4.85 -17.35 0.47
N GLN A 110 -5.96 -17.44 1.20
CA GLN A 110 -6.61 -18.71 1.54
C GLN A 110 -7.85 -19.01 0.68
N ARG A 111 -8.38 -18.02 -0.02
CA ARG A 111 -9.59 -18.13 -0.82
C ARG A 111 -9.41 -19.16 -1.96
N PRO A 112 -10.23 -20.22 -2.03
CA PRO A 112 -10.23 -21.15 -3.15
C PRO A 112 -10.54 -20.42 -4.47
N ARG A 113 -9.76 -20.70 -5.52
CA ARG A 113 -9.97 -20.14 -6.86
C ARG A 113 -10.03 -21.24 -7.91
N HIS A 114 -10.98 -21.12 -8.83
CA HIS A 114 -11.04 -21.99 -10.01
C HIS A 114 -9.92 -21.69 -11.01
N HIS A 115 -9.53 -20.41 -11.11
CA HIS A 115 -8.45 -19.96 -11.99
C HIS A 115 -7.34 -19.35 -11.14
N ARG A 116 -6.12 -19.86 -11.34
CA ARG A 116 -4.92 -19.29 -10.71
C ARG A 116 -4.41 -18.11 -11.53
N PRO A 117 -3.99 -17.01 -10.88
CA PRO A 117 -3.42 -15.88 -11.58
C PRO A 117 -2.08 -16.26 -12.21
N ASN A 118 -1.77 -15.67 -13.35
CA ASN A 118 -0.42 -15.75 -13.92
C ASN A 118 0.35 -14.50 -13.47
N LEU A 119 1.28 -14.68 -12.53
CA LEU A 119 2.00 -13.56 -11.92
C LEU A 119 3.40 -13.33 -12.53
N ASN A 120 3.76 -14.05 -13.58
CA ASN A 120 5.12 -13.99 -14.14
C ASN A 120 5.52 -12.57 -14.55
N GLU A 121 4.59 -11.80 -15.12
CA GLU A 121 4.86 -10.41 -15.56
C GLU A 121 5.15 -9.46 -14.39
N PHE A 122 4.60 -9.73 -13.20
CA PHE A 122 4.79 -8.85 -12.04
C PHE A 122 6.11 -9.11 -11.31
N PHE A 123 6.69 -10.29 -11.46
CA PHE A 123 7.89 -10.73 -10.75
C PHE A 123 9.05 -11.12 -11.68
N ALA A 124 8.91 -10.92 -12.98
CA ALA A 124 9.99 -11.10 -13.93
C ALA A 124 11.15 -10.14 -13.57
N PRO A 125 12.41 -10.58 -13.68
CA PRO A 125 13.54 -9.68 -13.54
C PRO A 125 13.45 -8.60 -14.62
N GLU A 126 13.55 -7.33 -14.20
CA GLU A 126 13.62 -6.20 -15.13
C GLU A 126 14.80 -6.40 -16.08
N PRO A 127 14.62 -6.24 -17.40
CA PRO A 127 15.75 -6.31 -18.32
C PRO A 127 16.77 -5.24 -17.94
N ASN A 128 18.07 -5.62 -17.90
CA ASN A 128 19.18 -4.71 -17.58
C ASN A 128 19.02 -3.39 -18.36
N ARG A 129 18.78 -2.29 -17.62
CA ARG A 129 18.78 -0.93 -18.16
C ARG A 129 20.17 -0.34 -18.16
#